data_AF-A0A2C9M8G6-F1
#
_entry.id   AF-A0A2C9M8G6-F1
#
_cell.length_a   1.000
_cell.length_b   1.000
_cell.length_c   1.000
_cell.angle_alpha   90.00
_cell.angle_beta   90.00
_cell.angle_gamma   90.00
#
_symmetry.space_group_name_H-M   'P 1'
#
loop_
_entity.id
_entity.type
_entity.pdbx_description
1 polymer ?
#
loop_
_entity_poly.entity_id
_entity_poly.type
_entity_poly.pdbx_seq_one_letter_code
_entity_poly.pdbx_strand_id
1 'polypeptide(L)'
;MWLWLVLFSSRVESLVLNVEPQTIEPGITDRLLINCTLPGNQSSEMVFLNSIFLTRRSDNVSENFLDLASININSKEIIIHNSSAVDDAVARGEINARGDSYLSLLWIYPIQQMAGEYRCDAHGVSPTWKPLTISSTKMLIEKNLKLYSLIDRFRQIEINMAKLKNENINLRNDLNKSEMATANLYTRIENSRQWFFKVSSIYKGRRYYMSQQDPNSESEQAMAICVFFGGYLVEIDDTDEHAFIVAFIRQMAGFNLVLTGGTKQGHKDIWLYRQSNTKVPDWLMQLRKCANCNTLYLYDKINWYALDTFDYHTHPPYEPARFLCEIPL
;
A
#
# COMPACT_ATOMS: atom_id res chain seq x y z
N MET A 1 -27.41 -45.41 -52.47
CA MET A 1 -26.17 -44.65 -52.23
C MET A 1 -26.05 -44.48 -50.72
N TRP A 2 -25.32 -45.36 -50.04
CA TRP A 2 -25.17 -45.35 -48.57
C TRP A 2 -23.89 -44.60 -48.20
N LEU A 3 -24.01 -43.44 -47.54
CA LEU A 3 -22.89 -42.68 -47.02
C LEU A 3 -22.43 -43.29 -45.68
N TRP A 4 -21.19 -43.75 -45.63
CA TRP A 4 -20.50 -44.09 -44.38
C TRP A 4 -20.01 -42.79 -43.71
N LEU A 5 -20.56 -42.48 -42.54
CA LEU A 5 -19.99 -41.49 -41.63
C LEU A 5 -18.79 -42.11 -40.91
N VAL A 6 -17.59 -41.67 -41.29
CA VAL A 6 -16.36 -41.96 -40.55
C VAL A 6 -16.38 -41.10 -39.29
N LEU A 7 -16.72 -41.71 -38.15
CA LEU A 7 -16.56 -41.10 -36.84
C LEU A 7 -15.07 -41.05 -36.50
N PHE A 8 -14.45 -39.88 -36.66
CA PHE A 8 -13.16 -39.59 -36.05
C PHE A 8 -13.34 -39.54 -34.53
N SER A 9 -12.91 -40.59 -33.85
CA SER A 9 -12.69 -40.58 -32.40
C SER A 9 -11.51 -39.67 -32.08
N SER A 10 -11.75 -38.40 -31.79
CA SER A 10 -10.75 -37.57 -31.10
C SER A 10 -10.61 -38.08 -29.68
N ARG A 11 -9.54 -38.83 -29.38
CA ARG A 11 -9.14 -39.11 -28.00
C ARG A 11 -8.74 -37.79 -27.36
N VAL A 12 -9.53 -37.32 -26.41
CA VAL A 12 -9.15 -36.18 -25.57
C VAL A 12 -8.14 -36.72 -24.54
N GLU A 13 -6.92 -36.18 -24.52
CA GLU A 13 -5.88 -36.59 -23.56
C GLU A 13 -6.31 -36.25 -22.13
N SER A 14 -6.23 -37.24 -21.23
CA SER A 14 -6.64 -37.12 -19.83
C SER A 14 -5.67 -36.31 -18.98
N LEU A 15 -4.38 -36.22 -19.36
CA LEU A 15 -3.34 -35.43 -18.71
C LEU A 15 -2.64 -34.55 -19.76
N VAL A 16 -2.59 -33.24 -19.52
CA VAL A 16 -2.06 -32.27 -20.47
C VAL A 16 -0.74 -31.70 -19.96
N LEU A 17 0.37 -32.05 -20.61
CA LEU A 17 1.66 -31.38 -20.42
C LEU A 17 1.82 -30.27 -21.45
N ASN A 18 2.14 -29.06 -21.01
CA ASN A 18 2.53 -27.93 -21.85
C ASN A 18 3.96 -27.49 -21.58
N VAL A 19 4.68 -27.17 -22.65
CA VAL A 19 6.08 -26.71 -22.66
C VAL A 19 6.11 -25.46 -23.52
N GLU A 20 6.27 -24.29 -22.90
CA GLU A 20 6.17 -23.00 -23.58
C GLU A 20 7.38 -22.10 -23.27
N PRO A 21 8.17 -21.70 -24.29
CA PRO A 21 8.09 -22.11 -25.69
C PRO A 21 8.56 -23.56 -25.90
N GLN A 22 8.14 -24.20 -27.00
CA GLN A 22 8.63 -25.53 -27.40
C GLN A 22 10.09 -25.54 -27.85
N THR A 23 10.67 -24.35 -28.04
CA THR A 23 12.06 -24.19 -28.44
C THR A 23 12.69 -23.07 -27.64
N ILE A 24 13.87 -23.31 -27.10
CA ILE A 24 14.68 -22.30 -26.42
C ILE A 24 15.92 -21.95 -27.26
N GLU A 25 16.27 -20.67 -27.24
CA GLU A 25 17.55 -20.15 -27.74
C GLU A 25 18.25 -19.54 -26.51
N PRO A 26 19.22 -20.26 -25.91
CA PRO A 26 19.86 -19.83 -24.66
C PRO A 26 20.39 -18.39 -24.74
N GLY A 27 20.08 -17.58 -23.73
CA GLY A 27 20.44 -16.16 -23.68
C GLY A 27 19.49 -15.21 -24.43
N ILE A 28 18.53 -15.71 -25.22
CA ILE A 28 17.50 -14.91 -25.91
C ILE A 28 16.11 -15.21 -25.39
N THR A 29 15.77 -16.48 -25.17
CA THR A 29 14.49 -16.86 -24.60
C THR A 29 14.38 -16.31 -23.17
N ASP A 30 13.37 -15.47 -22.92
CA ASP A 30 13.24 -14.80 -21.62
C ASP A 30 12.65 -15.72 -20.53
N ARG A 31 11.83 -16.69 -20.91
CA ARG A 31 11.15 -17.59 -19.97
C ARG A 31 10.86 -18.96 -20.56
N LEU A 32 10.81 -19.98 -19.70
CA LEU A 32 10.34 -21.33 -20.00
C LEU A 32 9.32 -21.75 -18.96
N LEU A 33 8.12 -22.08 -19.40
CA LEU A 33 7.02 -22.60 -18.57
C LEU A 33 6.75 -24.06 -18.93
N ILE A 34 6.90 -24.93 -17.94
CA ILE A 34 6.45 -26.31 -17.99
C ILE A 34 5.22 -26.41 -17.11
N ASN A 35 4.08 -26.75 -17.69
CA ASN A 35 2.82 -26.84 -16.95
C ASN A 35 2.16 -28.18 -17.22
N CYS A 36 1.95 -28.97 -16.18
CA CYS A 36 1.18 -30.19 -16.25
C CYS A 36 -0.16 -30.02 -15.56
N THR A 37 -1.24 -30.32 -16.27
CA THR A 37 -2.61 -30.18 -15.78
C THR A 37 -3.38 -31.46 -16.00
N LEU A 38 -4.02 -31.95 -14.93
CA LEU A 38 -5.05 -32.98 -14.96
C LEU A 38 -6.43 -32.28 -14.85
N PRO A 39 -7.24 -32.24 -15.94
CA PRO A 39 -8.54 -31.58 -15.92
C PRO A 39 -9.54 -32.30 -15.00
N GLY A 40 -10.20 -31.56 -14.12
CA GLY A 40 -11.08 -32.14 -13.09
C GLY A 40 -12.34 -32.82 -13.64
N ASN A 41 -12.76 -32.47 -14.85
CA ASN A 41 -14.01 -32.94 -15.46
C ASN A 41 -13.85 -34.07 -16.50
N GLN A 42 -12.62 -34.54 -16.76
CA GLN A 42 -12.35 -35.39 -17.94
C GLN A 42 -11.56 -36.67 -17.67
N SER A 43 -11.05 -36.87 -16.46
CA SER A 43 -10.37 -38.12 -16.08
C SER A 43 -11.39 -39.22 -15.75
N SER A 44 -11.95 -39.88 -16.77
CA SER A 44 -12.76 -41.10 -16.57
C SER A 44 -11.94 -42.28 -16.02
N GLU A 45 -10.61 -42.17 -16.10
CA GLU A 45 -9.67 -43.22 -15.74
C GLU A 45 -9.20 -43.14 -14.28
N MET A 46 -9.15 -41.93 -13.68
CA MET A 46 -8.67 -41.71 -12.30
C MET A 46 -9.74 -41.01 -11.44
N VAL A 47 -10.18 -41.70 -10.38
CA VAL A 47 -11.21 -41.22 -9.44
C VAL A 47 -10.59 -40.44 -8.28
N PHE A 48 -9.32 -40.71 -7.97
CA PHE A 48 -8.59 -40.02 -6.91
C PHE A 48 -7.16 -39.77 -7.33
N LEU A 49 -6.71 -38.52 -7.26
CA LEU A 49 -5.33 -38.12 -7.52
C LEU A 49 -4.55 -38.07 -6.20
N ASN A 50 -3.42 -38.78 -6.15
CA ASN A 50 -2.52 -38.79 -5.00
C ASN A 50 -1.37 -37.77 -5.17
N SER A 51 -0.78 -37.71 -6.36
CA SER A 51 0.39 -36.88 -6.62
C SER A 51 0.64 -36.62 -8.10
N ILE A 52 1.31 -35.50 -8.41
CA ILE A 52 1.81 -35.17 -9.75
C ILE A 52 3.34 -35.02 -9.66
N PHE A 53 4.05 -35.61 -10.61
CA PHE A 53 5.50 -35.52 -10.77
C PHE A 53 5.85 -34.90 -12.13
N LEU A 54 6.76 -33.94 -12.13
CA LEU A 54 7.44 -33.44 -13.32
C LEU A 54 8.86 -33.96 -13.33
N THR A 55 9.22 -34.61 -14.43
CA THR A 55 10.53 -35.21 -14.63
C THR A 55 11.09 -34.82 -16.00
N ARG A 56 12.41 -34.87 -16.16
CA ARG A 56 13.09 -34.51 -17.41
C ARG A 56 14.23 -35.45 -17.73
N ARG A 57 14.38 -35.76 -19.01
CA ARG A 57 15.52 -36.47 -19.58
C ARG A 57 16.30 -35.55 -20.53
N SER A 58 17.58 -35.33 -20.28
CA SER A 58 18.41 -34.34 -20.99
C SER A 58 18.76 -34.72 -22.43
N ASP A 59 18.74 -36.01 -22.76
CA ASP A 59 19.11 -36.57 -24.06
C ASP A 59 18.50 -37.98 -24.25
N ASN A 60 18.44 -38.47 -25.49
CA ASN A 60 18.01 -39.85 -25.78
C ASN A 60 19.04 -40.92 -25.33
N VAL A 61 20.12 -40.52 -24.63
CA VAL A 61 21.22 -41.40 -24.22
C VAL A 61 21.10 -41.80 -22.75
N SER A 62 20.60 -40.92 -21.88
CA SER A 62 20.27 -41.26 -20.50
C SER A 62 18.98 -42.08 -20.42
N GLU A 63 19.04 -43.27 -19.83
CA GLU A 63 17.83 -44.10 -19.67
C GLU A 63 16.87 -43.54 -18.60
N ASN A 64 17.37 -42.70 -17.69
CA ASN A 64 16.62 -42.28 -16.50
C ASN A 64 16.13 -40.83 -16.60
N PHE A 65 14.85 -40.64 -16.24
CA PHE A 65 14.28 -39.32 -16.01
C PHE A 65 14.76 -38.78 -14.67
N LEU A 66 15.18 -37.51 -14.65
CA LEU A 66 15.49 -36.77 -13.45
C LEU A 66 14.21 -36.15 -12.89
N ASP A 67 13.93 -36.38 -11.61
CA ASP A 67 12.83 -35.71 -10.90
C ASP A 67 13.14 -34.21 -10.76
N LEU A 68 12.21 -33.35 -11.19
CA LEU A 68 12.32 -31.90 -11.11
C LEU A 68 11.45 -31.32 -9.99
N ALA A 69 10.18 -31.73 -9.95
CA ALA A 69 9.26 -31.29 -8.92
C ALA A 69 8.12 -32.29 -8.71
N SER A 70 7.56 -32.29 -7.52
CA SER A 70 6.38 -33.08 -7.20
C SER A 70 5.45 -32.36 -6.25
N ILE A 71 4.16 -32.62 -6.35
CA ILE A 71 3.15 -32.23 -5.36
C ILE A 71 2.35 -33.46 -4.95
N ASN A 72 2.04 -33.58 -3.65
CA ASN A 72 1.27 -34.68 -3.09
C ASN A 72 0.05 -34.14 -2.32
N ILE A 73 -1.06 -34.88 -2.31
CA ILE A 73 -2.30 -34.47 -1.64
C ILE A 73 -2.15 -34.36 -0.12
N ASN A 74 -1.23 -35.12 0.46
CA ASN A 74 -0.99 -35.16 1.91
C ASN A 74 -0.18 -33.94 2.37
N SER A 75 0.90 -33.60 1.67
CA SER A 75 1.74 -32.45 2.02
C SER A 75 1.10 -31.15 1.54
N LYS A 76 0.46 -31.15 0.37
CA LYS A 76 0.04 -29.97 -0.40
C LYS A 76 1.15 -28.95 -0.69
N GLU A 77 2.37 -29.27 -0.28
CA GLU A 77 3.58 -28.52 -0.58
C GLU A 77 4.24 -29.11 -1.82
N ILE A 78 4.85 -28.21 -2.60
CA ILE A 78 5.63 -28.56 -3.78
C ILE A 78 7.05 -28.84 -3.32
N ILE A 79 7.56 -30.02 -3.68
CA ILE A 79 8.93 -30.42 -3.44
C ILE A 79 9.70 -30.22 -4.74
N ILE A 80 10.74 -29.40 -4.73
CA ILE A 80 11.68 -29.26 -5.83
C ILE A 80 12.79 -30.29 -5.63
N HIS A 81 13.01 -31.12 -6.66
CA HIS A 81 13.99 -32.20 -6.66
C HIS A 81 15.23 -31.77 -7.46
N ASN A 82 16.41 -32.11 -6.93
CA ASN A 82 17.74 -31.82 -7.50
C ASN A 82 18.01 -30.32 -7.79
N SER A 83 18.60 -29.63 -6.81
CA SER A 83 18.89 -28.20 -6.82
C SER A 83 19.79 -27.74 -7.99
N SER A 84 20.76 -28.56 -8.40
CA SER A 84 21.77 -28.21 -9.41
C SER A 84 21.25 -27.88 -10.81
N ALA A 85 20.03 -28.31 -11.18
CA ALA A 85 19.39 -28.00 -12.46
C ALA A 85 18.20 -27.03 -12.34
N VAL A 86 17.84 -26.64 -11.11
CA VAL A 86 16.53 -26.06 -10.76
C VAL A 86 16.63 -24.89 -9.77
N ASP A 87 17.83 -24.41 -9.40
CA ASP A 87 18.03 -23.38 -8.36
C ASP A 87 17.24 -22.07 -8.57
N ASP A 88 16.89 -21.73 -9.82
CA ASP A 88 16.14 -20.50 -10.16
C ASP A 88 14.68 -20.74 -10.61
N ALA A 89 14.15 -21.96 -10.47
CA ALA A 89 12.79 -22.27 -10.92
C ALA A 89 11.74 -21.83 -9.89
N VAL A 90 10.75 -21.07 -10.34
CA VAL A 90 9.55 -20.79 -9.55
C VAL A 90 8.53 -21.89 -9.77
N ALA A 91 8.25 -22.67 -8.74
CA ALA A 91 7.25 -23.74 -8.78
C ALA A 91 5.87 -23.27 -8.27
N ARG A 92 4.80 -23.73 -8.93
CA ARG A 92 3.40 -23.52 -8.50
C ARG A 92 2.60 -24.78 -8.77
N GLY A 93 1.57 -25.06 -7.97
CA GLY A 93 0.79 -26.26 -8.14
C GLY A 93 -0.26 -26.42 -7.06
N GLU A 94 -1.29 -27.20 -7.39
CA GLU A 94 -2.41 -27.49 -6.49
C GLU A 94 -3.01 -28.84 -6.89
N ILE A 95 -3.42 -29.63 -5.88
CA ILE A 95 -4.25 -30.82 -6.08
C ILE A 95 -5.67 -30.46 -5.63
N ASN A 96 -6.58 -30.42 -6.60
CA ASN A 96 -7.98 -30.06 -6.40
C ASN A 96 -8.89 -31.26 -6.68
N ALA A 97 -9.80 -31.56 -5.75
CA ALA A 97 -10.71 -32.69 -5.85
C ALA A 97 -11.93 -32.43 -6.77
N ARG A 98 -12.25 -31.17 -7.07
CA ARG A 98 -13.45 -30.77 -7.86
C ARG A 98 -13.11 -29.88 -9.05
N GLY A 99 -11.86 -29.50 -9.20
CA GLY A 99 -11.34 -28.66 -10.27
C GLY A 99 -10.06 -29.25 -10.83
N ASP A 100 -9.37 -28.49 -11.67
CA ASP A 100 -8.13 -28.94 -12.28
C ASP A 100 -7.02 -29.05 -11.23
N SER A 101 -6.25 -30.13 -11.31
CA SER A 101 -5.03 -30.30 -10.53
C SER A 101 -3.83 -30.03 -11.44
N TYR A 102 -2.85 -29.28 -10.96
CA TYR A 102 -1.71 -28.90 -11.79
C TYR A 102 -0.40 -28.77 -11.02
N LEU A 103 0.70 -28.88 -11.75
CA LEU A 103 2.05 -28.60 -11.29
C LEU A 103 2.80 -27.88 -12.42
N SER A 104 3.37 -26.72 -12.09
CA SER A 104 4.06 -25.84 -13.01
C SER A 104 5.45 -25.46 -12.51
N LEU A 105 6.40 -25.35 -13.43
CA LEU A 105 7.73 -24.81 -13.21
C LEU A 105 8.01 -23.68 -14.21
N LEU A 106 8.47 -22.54 -13.69
CA LEU A 106 8.82 -21.36 -14.47
C LEU A 106 10.30 -21.02 -14.26
N TRP A 107 11.07 -21.02 -15.34
CA TRP A 107 12.44 -20.51 -15.38
C TRP A 107 12.50 -19.19 -16.13
N ILE A 108 13.37 -18.29 -15.65
CA ILE A 108 13.73 -17.06 -16.36
C ILE A 108 15.10 -17.29 -16.99
N TYR A 109 15.25 -16.93 -18.27
CA TYR A 109 16.46 -17.17 -19.07
C TYR A 109 16.95 -18.63 -19.06
N PRO A 110 16.17 -19.58 -19.64
CA PRO A 110 16.55 -20.99 -19.70
C PRO A 110 17.90 -21.22 -20.40
N ILE A 111 18.63 -22.24 -19.94
CA ILE A 111 19.96 -22.64 -20.43
C ILE A 111 19.88 -23.91 -21.29
N GLN A 112 20.94 -24.17 -22.06
CA GLN A 112 21.09 -25.35 -22.93
C GLN A 112 20.75 -26.68 -22.24
N GLN A 113 21.19 -26.87 -20.99
CA GLN A 113 20.98 -28.09 -20.20
C GLN A 113 19.51 -28.37 -19.84
N MET A 114 18.59 -27.44 -20.15
CA MET A 114 17.16 -27.61 -19.94
C MET A 114 16.45 -28.25 -21.12
N ALA A 115 17.08 -28.35 -22.29
CA ALA A 115 16.54 -29.08 -23.43
C ALA A 115 16.44 -30.58 -23.12
N GLY A 116 15.47 -31.25 -23.73
CA GLY A 116 15.19 -32.65 -23.44
C GLY A 116 13.71 -32.97 -23.31
N GLU A 117 13.42 -34.22 -22.95
CA GLU A 117 12.05 -34.73 -22.85
C GLU A 117 11.53 -34.52 -21.45
N TYR A 118 10.46 -33.74 -21.35
CA TYR A 118 9.72 -33.56 -20.11
C TYR A 118 8.61 -34.61 -20.07
N ARG A 119 8.45 -35.22 -18.91
CA ARG A 119 7.35 -36.13 -18.62
C ARG A 119 6.62 -35.66 -17.38
N CYS A 120 5.30 -35.63 -17.48
CA CYS A 120 4.43 -35.49 -16.34
C CYS A 120 3.77 -36.82 -16.04
N ASP A 121 3.84 -37.23 -14.78
CA ASP A 121 3.21 -38.44 -14.26
C ASP A 121 2.20 -38.05 -13.17
N ALA A 122 0.93 -38.39 -13.38
CA ALA A 122 -0.12 -38.28 -12.38
C ALA A 122 -0.37 -39.66 -11.77
N HIS A 123 -0.19 -39.80 -10.46
CA HIS A 123 -0.42 -41.05 -9.73
C HIS A 123 -1.69 -40.95 -8.90
N GLY A 124 -2.52 -41.99 -8.99
CA GLY A 124 -3.77 -42.03 -8.28
C GLY A 124 -4.40 -43.41 -8.32
N VAL A 125 -5.72 -43.43 -8.28
CA VAL A 125 -6.49 -44.67 -8.18
C VAL A 125 -7.60 -44.68 -9.24
N SER A 126 -7.73 -45.81 -9.93
CA SER A 126 -8.79 -46.06 -10.90
C SER A 126 -10.16 -46.30 -10.22
N PRO A 127 -11.28 -46.30 -10.96
CA PRO A 127 -12.59 -46.67 -10.43
C PRO A 127 -12.65 -48.07 -9.80
N THR A 128 -11.72 -48.96 -10.14
CA THR A 128 -11.62 -50.32 -9.58
C THR A 128 -10.76 -50.39 -8.32
N TRP A 129 -10.40 -49.24 -7.73
CA TRP A 129 -9.53 -49.14 -6.55
C TRP A 129 -8.10 -49.68 -6.74
N LYS A 130 -7.64 -49.78 -7.99
CA LYS A 130 -6.26 -50.15 -8.33
C LYS A 130 -5.39 -48.92 -8.57
N PRO A 131 -4.10 -48.94 -8.15
CA PRO A 131 -3.15 -47.89 -8.50
C PRO A 131 -3.12 -47.65 -10.00
N LEU A 132 -3.13 -46.37 -10.40
CA LEU A 132 -3.09 -45.93 -11.78
C LEU A 132 -2.08 -44.80 -11.93
N THR A 133 -1.31 -44.86 -13.02
CA THR A 133 -0.45 -43.76 -13.46
C THR A 133 -0.87 -43.34 -14.86
N ILE A 134 -1.10 -42.04 -15.05
CA ILE A 134 -1.34 -41.44 -16.35
C ILE A 134 -0.14 -40.54 -16.64
N SER A 135 0.39 -40.62 -17.86
CA SER A 135 1.62 -39.92 -18.24
C SER A 135 1.42 -39.11 -19.52
N SER A 136 2.09 -37.97 -19.62
CA SER A 136 2.16 -37.13 -20.82
C SER A 136 3.60 -36.65 -21.02
N THR A 137 4.10 -36.68 -22.26
CA THR A 137 5.47 -36.25 -22.57
C THR A 137 5.49 -35.14 -23.62
N LYS A 138 6.48 -34.25 -23.51
CA LYS A 138 6.76 -33.22 -24.51
C LYS A 138 8.25 -32.97 -24.64
N MET A 139 8.68 -32.71 -25.88
CA MET A 139 10.05 -32.41 -26.23
C MET A 139 10.30 -30.89 -26.17
N LEU A 140 11.33 -30.47 -25.44
CA LEU A 140 11.88 -29.12 -25.54
C LEU A 140 13.12 -29.16 -26.43
N ILE A 141 13.10 -28.36 -27.50
CA ILE A 141 14.17 -28.31 -28.49
C ILE A 141 15.09 -27.13 -28.19
N GLU A 142 16.39 -27.34 -28.22
CA GLU A 142 17.37 -26.26 -28.23
C GLU A 142 17.63 -25.79 -29.67
N LYS A 143 17.69 -24.47 -29.88
CA LYS A 143 18.27 -23.87 -31.08
C LYS A 143 19.56 -23.15 -30.74
N ASN A 144 20.56 -23.35 -31.60
CA ASN A 144 21.79 -22.57 -31.56
C ASN A 144 21.50 -21.09 -31.77
N LEU A 145 22.14 -20.28 -30.93
CA LEU A 145 22.10 -18.84 -30.97
C LEU A 145 22.64 -18.32 -32.32
N LYS A 146 21.86 -17.46 -32.99
CA LYS A 146 22.33 -16.81 -34.22
C LYS A 146 22.97 -15.46 -33.90
N LEU A 147 24.07 -15.13 -34.57
CA LEU A 147 24.76 -13.84 -34.40
C LEU A 147 23.83 -12.64 -34.65
N TYR A 148 22.92 -12.74 -35.63
CA TYR A 148 21.93 -11.68 -35.89
C TYR A 148 20.93 -11.50 -34.74
N SER A 149 20.51 -12.59 -34.07
CA SER A 149 19.65 -12.52 -32.87
C SER A 149 20.32 -11.70 -31.76
N LEU A 150 21.63 -11.89 -31.57
CA LEU A 150 22.43 -11.11 -30.62
C LEU A 150 22.49 -9.63 -31.00
N ILE A 151 22.78 -9.32 -32.27
CA ILE A 151 22.86 -7.94 -32.76
C ILE A 151 21.53 -7.21 -32.54
N ASP A 152 20.40 -7.86 -32.82
CA ASP A 152 19.08 -7.28 -32.59
C ASP A 152 18.82 -7.04 -31.10
N ARG A 153 19.23 -7.96 -30.22
CA ARG A 153 19.10 -7.78 -28.76
C ARG A 153 19.97 -6.63 -28.25
N PHE A 154 21.21 -6.50 -28.73
CA PHE A 154 22.07 -5.35 -28.41
C PHE A 154 21.44 -4.03 -28.84
N ARG A 155 20.91 -3.97 -30.07
CA ARG A 155 20.20 -2.78 -30.56
C ARG A 155 19.00 -2.42 -29.69
N GLN A 156 18.20 -3.41 -29.29
CA GLN A 156 17.06 -3.18 -28.38
C GLN A 156 17.51 -2.64 -27.02
N ILE A 157 18.61 -3.17 -26.48
CA ILE A 157 19.20 -2.70 -25.22
C ILE A 157 19.62 -1.22 -25.34
N GLU A 158 20.28 -0.81 -26.42
CA GLU A 158 20.66 0.59 -26.65
C GLU A 158 19.44 1.52 -26.75
N ILE A 159 18.40 1.11 -27.48
CA ILE A 159 17.14 1.87 -27.60
C ILE A 159 16.49 2.02 -26.22
N ASN A 160 16.41 0.93 -25.45
CA ASN A 160 15.83 0.96 -24.10
C ASN A 160 16.66 1.83 -23.15
N MET A 161 17.99 1.79 -23.24
CA MET A 161 18.86 2.68 -22.46
C MET A 161 18.64 4.16 -22.80
N ALA A 162 18.50 4.49 -24.09
CA ALA A 162 18.20 5.86 -24.51
C ALA A 162 16.83 6.33 -23.98
N LYS A 163 15.82 5.45 -24.03
CA LYS A 163 14.48 5.72 -23.48
C LYS A 163 14.52 5.95 -21.97
N LEU A 164 15.16 5.05 -21.22
CA LEU A 164 15.32 5.15 -19.77
C LEU A 164 16.09 6.40 -19.35
N LYS A 165 17.11 6.80 -20.13
CA LYS A 165 17.84 8.05 -19.90
C LYS A 165 16.94 9.27 -20.05
N ASN A 166 16.09 9.28 -21.08
CA ASN A 166 15.14 10.38 -21.30
C ASN A 166 14.07 10.45 -20.20
N GLU A 167 13.52 9.30 -19.79
CA GLU A 167 12.57 9.22 -18.67
C GLU A 167 13.19 9.74 -17.36
N ASN A 168 14.43 9.38 -17.06
CA ASN A 168 15.15 9.91 -15.91
C ASN A 168 15.34 11.43 -15.94
N ILE A 169 15.60 12.01 -17.11
CA ILE A 169 15.69 13.47 -17.27
C ILE A 169 14.33 14.12 -16.99
N ASN A 170 13.24 13.56 -17.52
CA ASN A 170 11.89 14.06 -17.28
C ASN A 170 11.50 13.98 -15.79
N LEU A 171 11.76 12.85 -15.14
CA LEU A 171 11.50 12.67 -13.72
C LEU A 171 12.26 13.67 -12.85
N ARG A 172 13.52 13.95 -13.16
CA ARG A 172 14.30 14.99 -12.48
C ARG A 172 13.70 16.39 -12.67
N ASN A 173 13.25 16.70 -13.88
CA ASN A 173 12.61 17.99 -14.15
C ASN A 173 11.30 18.16 -13.37
N ASP A 174 10.49 17.10 -13.28
CA ASP A 174 9.22 17.15 -12.56
C ASP A 174 9.44 17.18 -11.03
N LEU A 175 10.47 16.50 -10.52
CA LEU A 175 10.89 16.61 -9.13
C LEU A 175 11.27 18.06 -8.81
N ASN A 176 12.13 18.69 -9.62
CA ASN A 176 12.54 20.09 -9.41
C ASN A 176 11.34 21.06 -9.44
N LYS A 177 10.37 20.84 -10.33
CA LYS A 177 9.13 21.64 -10.36
C LYS A 177 8.31 21.46 -9.09
N SER A 178 8.19 20.23 -8.59
CA SER A 178 7.50 19.93 -7.35
C SER A 178 8.17 20.59 -6.15
N GLU A 179 9.51 20.52 -6.05
CA GLU A 179 10.29 21.18 -5.00
C GLU A 179 10.09 22.70 -5.02
N MET A 180 10.13 23.34 -6.20
CA MET A 180 9.88 24.77 -6.34
C MET A 180 8.44 25.15 -5.96
N ALA A 181 7.44 24.35 -6.35
CA ALA A 181 6.05 24.60 -5.98
C ALA A 181 5.86 24.50 -4.46
N THR A 182 6.45 23.48 -3.83
CA THR A 182 6.42 23.30 -2.38
C THR A 182 7.12 24.45 -1.67
N ALA A 183 8.32 24.86 -2.10
CA ALA A 183 9.03 26.01 -1.52
C ALA A 183 8.22 27.33 -1.63
N ASN A 184 7.55 27.54 -2.76
CA ASN A 184 6.68 28.68 -2.97
C ASN A 184 5.46 28.64 -2.03
N LEU A 185 4.79 27.49 -1.92
CA LEU A 185 3.67 27.30 -0.99
C LEU A 185 4.08 27.54 0.46
N TYR A 186 5.21 26.99 0.90
CA TYR A 186 5.76 27.25 2.24
C TYR A 186 6.00 28.74 2.48
N THR A 187 6.62 29.44 1.52
CA THR A 187 6.86 30.88 1.62
C THR A 187 5.55 31.67 1.72
N ARG A 188 4.53 31.29 0.94
CA ARG A 188 3.20 31.93 0.99
C ARG A 188 2.49 31.72 2.32
N ILE A 189 2.54 30.50 2.87
CA ILE A 189 1.97 30.17 4.18
C ILE A 189 2.69 30.95 5.27
N GLU A 190 4.03 31.00 5.24
CA GLU A 190 4.84 31.71 6.21
C GLU A 190 4.59 33.22 6.16
N ASN A 191 4.54 33.81 4.97
CA ASN A 191 4.18 35.22 4.80
C ASN A 191 2.77 35.51 5.32
N SER A 192 1.80 34.65 5.01
CA SER A 192 0.42 34.77 5.54
C SER A 192 0.39 34.71 7.06
N ARG A 193 1.11 33.74 7.66
CA ARG A 193 1.18 33.53 9.10
C ARG A 193 1.59 34.80 9.85
N GLN A 194 2.59 35.51 9.36
CA GLN A 194 3.10 36.73 10.02
C GLN A 194 2.05 37.86 10.06
N TRP A 195 1.13 37.90 9.10
CA TRP A 195 0.00 38.85 9.09
C TRP A 195 -1.15 38.43 10.01
N PHE A 196 -1.41 37.12 10.11
CA PHE A 196 -2.48 36.61 10.97
C PHE A 196 -2.07 36.55 12.45
N PHE A 197 -0.81 36.23 12.76
CA PHE A 197 -0.42 35.77 14.08
C PHE A 197 0.84 36.39 14.65
N LYS A 198 0.77 36.70 15.95
CA LYS A 198 1.93 36.82 16.82
C LYS A 198 2.24 35.43 17.35
N VAL A 199 3.52 35.06 17.41
CA VAL A 199 3.94 33.69 17.75
C VAL A 199 4.81 33.67 18.99
N SER A 200 4.54 32.71 19.88
CA SER A 200 5.28 32.47 21.11
C SER A 200 6.66 31.82 20.86
N SER A 201 7.49 31.76 21.90
CA SER A 201 8.58 30.78 21.96
C SER A 201 8.02 29.34 22.05
N ILE A 202 8.89 28.35 21.94
CA ILE A 202 8.51 26.94 22.06
C ILE A 202 8.30 26.58 23.54
N TYR A 203 7.21 25.88 23.84
CA TYR A 203 6.94 25.29 25.15
C TYR A 203 6.61 23.80 24.95
N LYS A 204 7.40 22.91 25.56
CA LYS A 204 7.22 21.44 25.50
C LYS A 204 6.92 20.88 24.09
N GLY A 205 7.58 21.41 23.06
CA GLY A 205 7.39 20.96 21.67
C GLY A 205 6.17 21.55 20.95
N ARG A 206 5.55 22.59 21.51
CA ARG A 206 4.41 23.31 20.92
C ARG A 206 4.73 24.80 20.75
N ARG A 207 4.03 25.47 19.83
CA ARG A 207 4.00 26.94 19.72
C ARG A 207 2.57 27.46 19.75
N TYR A 208 2.38 28.64 20.30
CA TYR A 208 1.08 29.29 20.40
C TYR A 208 1.01 30.52 19.51
N TYR A 209 -0.03 30.58 18.69
CA TYR A 209 -0.23 31.60 17.67
C TYR A 209 -1.46 32.44 18.04
N MET A 210 -1.24 33.70 18.40
CA MET A 210 -2.30 34.64 18.80
C MET A 210 -2.72 35.51 17.62
N SER A 211 -4.02 35.58 17.34
CA SER A 211 -4.53 36.43 16.25
C SER A 211 -4.15 37.91 16.44
N GLN A 212 -3.80 38.61 15.36
CA GLN A 212 -3.35 40.02 15.39
C GLN A 212 -4.35 41.04 14.87
N GLN A 213 -5.25 40.66 13.97
CA GLN A 213 -6.21 41.56 13.32
C GLN A 213 -7.35 41.99 14.27
N ASP A 214 -8.28 42.81 13.77
CA ASP A 214 -9.40 43.38 14.52
C ASP A 214 -9.99 42.36 15.50
N PRO A 215 -10.24 42.76 16.76
CA PRO A 215 -10.51 41.85 17.85
C PRO A 215 -11.95 41.33 17.82
N ASN A 216 -12.29 40.69 16.71
CA ASN A 216 -13.48 39.93 16.48
C ASN A 216 -13.10 38.45 16.47
N SER A 217 -13.87 37.64 17.18
CA SER A 217 -13.61 36.21 17.29
C SER A 217 -14.91 35.47 17.15
N GLU A 218 -15.00 34.62 16.12
CA GLU A 218 -16.06 33.63 15.95
C GLU A 218 -15.44 32.24 16.07
N SER A 219 -16.02 31.39 16.90
CA SER A 219 -15.36 30.17 17.35
C SER A 219 -15.05 29.18 16.23
N GLU A 220 -15.97 28.98 15.28
CA GLU A 220 -15.78 28.06 14.16
C GLU A 220 -14.75 28.59 13.16
N GLN A 221 -14.77 29.89 12.88
CA GLN A 221 -13.78 30.54 12.01
C GLN A 221 -12.38 30.47 12.64
N ALA A 222 -12.28 30.76 13.94
CA ALA A 222 -11.02 30.69 14.66
C ALA A 222 -10.43 29.27 14.65
N MET A 223 -11.25 28.24 14.90
CA MET A 223 -10.83 26.85 14.78
C MET A 223 -10.37 26.50 13.36
N ALA A 224 -11.14 26.89 12.34
CA ALA A 224 -10.78 26.65 10.95
C ALA A 224 -9.43 27.31 10.57
N ILE A 225 -9.17 28.52 11.07
CA ILE A 225 -7.88 29.19 10.87
C ILE A 225 -6.76 28.44 11.58
N CYS A 226 -6.94 28.01 12.84
CA CYS A 226 -5.93 27.22 13.54
C CYS A 226 -5.60 25.93 12.78
N VAL A 227 -6.61 25.23 12.28
CA VAL A 227 -6.47 24.01 11.44
C VAL A 227 -5.73 24.32 10.15
N PHE A 228 -6.04 25.43 9.49
CA PHE A 228 -5.34 25.85 8.27
C PHE A 228 -3.83 26.02 8.47
N PHE A 229 -3.40 26.47 9.65
CA PHE A 229 -1.98 26.61 10.00
C PHE A 229 -1.38 25.38 10.71
N GLY A 230 -2.07 24.24 10.69
CA GLY A 230 -1.55 22.96 11.17
C GLY A 230 -1.73 22.70 12.66
N GLY A 231 -2.67 23.38 13.32
CA GLY A 231 -2.97 23.16 14.73
C GLY A 231 -4.46 23.27 15.04
N TYR A 232 -4.77 23.70 16.26
CA TYR A 232 -6.15 23.80 16.76
C TYR A 232 -6.24 24.92 17.80
N LEU A 233 -7.45 25.29 18.21
CA LEU A 233 -7.63 26.23 19.32
C LEU A 233 -7.03 25.65 20.61
N VAL A 234 -6.27 26.46 21.34
CA VAL A 234 -5.41 26.00 22.44
C VAL A 234 -6.14 25.14 23.48
N GLU A 235 -5.46 24.07 23.91
CA GLU A 235 -5.87 23.21 25.00
C GLU A 235 -4.85 23.34 26.14
N ILE A 236 -5.29 23.77 27.32
CA ILE A 236 -4.39 24.14 28.43
C ILE A 236 -4.45 23.04 29.49
N ASP A 237 -3.47 22.17 29.48
CA ASP A 237 -3.48 20.92 30.24
C ASP A 237 -3.00 21.12 31.68
N ASP A 238 -2.02 22.01 31.89
CA ASP A 238 -1.34 22.20 33.17
C ASP A 238 -1.13 23.68 33.56
N THR A 239 -0.81 23.90 34.84
CA THR A 239 -0.64 25.25 35.39
C THR A 239 0.62 25.95 34.88
N ASP A 240 1.66 25.20 34.49
CA ASP A 240 2.90 25.77 33.94
C ASP A 240 2.65 26.28 32.52
N GLU A 241 1.84 25.55 31.74
CA GLU A 241 1.37 25.93 30.41
C GLU A 241 0.49 27.17 30.48
N HIS A 242 -0.45 27.21 31.43
CA HIS A 242 -1.25 28.41 31.68
C HIS A 242 -0.36 29.62 31.99
N ALA A 243 0.60 29.47 32.90
CA ALA A 243 1.54 30.55 33.24
C ALA A 243 2.34 31.02 32.00
N PHE A 244 2.81 30.09 31.18
CA PHE A 244 3.51 30.38 29.93
C PHE A 244 2.62 31.16 28.94
N ILE A 245 1.40 30.68 28.71
CA ILE A 245 0.41 31.31 27.83
C ILE A 245 0.06 32.72 28.32
N VAL A 246 -0.17 32.89 29.62
CA VAL A 246 -0.48 34.20 30.21
C VAL A 246 0.69 35.18 30.06
N ALA A 247 1.92 34.72 30.26
CA ALA A 247 3.10 35.53 30.02
C ALA A 247 3.21 35.97 28.55
N PHE A 248 2.83 35.10 27.60
CA PHE A 248 2.77 35.43 26.18
C PHE A 248 1.63 36.41 25.83
N ILE A 249 0.42 36.18 26.35
CA ILE A 249 -0.75 37.05 26.16
C ILE A 249 -0.44 38.50 26.57
N ARG A 250 0.23 38.67 27.72
CA ARG A 250 0.60 39.98 28.28
C ARG A 250 1.59 40.79 27.46
N GLN A 251 2.19 40.20 26.42
CA GLN A 251 3.05 40.93 25.48
C GLN A 251 2.24 41.73 24.43
N MET A 252 0.92 41.62 24.46
CA MET A 252 -0.01 42.26 23.52
C MET A 252 -1.09 43.04 24.27
N ALA A 253 -1.74 43.98 23.59
CA ALA A 253 -2.78 44.85 24.16
C ALA A 253 -3.95 45.03 23.18
N GLY A 254 -5.03 45.69 23.64
CA GLY A 254 -6.20 46.02 22.81
C GLY A 254 -7.26 44.93 22.74
N PHE A 255 -7.24 43.97 23.67
CA PHE A 255 -8.24 42.92 23.82
C PHE A 255 -8.34 42.51 25.30
N ASN A 256 -9.47 41.94 25.68
CA ASN A 256 -9.73 41.49 27.04
C ASN A 256 -10.03 39.99 27.09
N LEU A 257 -10.39 39.41 25.95
CA LEU A 257 -10.80 38.01 25.81
C LEU A 257 -9.90 37.26 24.82
N VAL A 258 -9.58 36.01 25.14
CA VAL A 258 -8.85 35.09 24.25
C VAL A 258 -9.59 33.76 24.16
N LEU A 259 -10.12 33.42 23.00
CA LEU A 259 -10.79 32.16 22.73
C LEU A 259 -9.82 30.98 22.87
N THR A 260 -10.29 29.92 23.50
CA THR A 260 -9.60 28.63 23.69
C THR A 260 -10.36 27.49 23.00
N GLY A 261 -9.78 26.28 23.01
CA GLY A 261 -10.40 25.09 22.45
C GLY A 261 -11.52 24.48 23.29
N GLY A 262 -11.83 25.04 24.47
CA GLY A 262 -12.87 24.51 25.36
C GLY A 262 -14.29 24.80 24.88
N THR A 263 -15.13 23.76 24.81
CA THR A 263 -16.53 23.86 24.42
C THR A 263 -17.42 22.90 25.22
N LYS A 264 -18.70 23.26 25.40
CA LYS A 264 -19.74 22.31 25.82
C LYS A 264 -20.77 22.03 24.72
N GLN A 265 -20.62 22.64 23.55
CA GLN A 265 -21.54 22.44 22.44
C GLN A 265 -21.56 20.97 22.02
N GLY A 266 -22.74 20.34 22.01
CA GLY A 266 -22.89 18.92 21.68
C GLY A 266 -22.54 17.95 22.82
N HIS A 267 -22.18 18.44 24.00
CA HIS A 267 -21.80 17.64 25.16
C HIS A 267 -22.69 18.04 26.34
N LYS A 268 -23.43 17.08 26.92
CA LYS A 268 -24.46 17.25 27.99
C LYS A 268 -23.99 18.05 29.23
N ASP A 269 -23.76 19.35 29.05
CA ASP A 269 -23.17 20.30 30.00
C ASP A 269 -21.75 19.96 30.50
N ILE A 270 -20.95 19.25 29.71
CA ILE A 270 -19.56 18.93 30.02
C ILE A 270 -18.63 19.76 29.14
N TRP A 271 -17.68 20.47 29.75
CA TRP A 271 -16.63 21.20 29.04
C TRP A 271 -15.52 20.26 28.61
N LEU A 272 -15.38 20.09 27.31
CA LEU A 272 -14.34 19.29 26.68
C LEU A 272 -13.52 20.18 25.74
N TYR A 273 -12.26 19.82 25.56
CA TYR A 273 -11.48 20.38 24.48
C TYR A 273 -11.87 19.78 23.14
N ARG A 274 -11.98 20.62 22.12
CA ARG A 274 -12.49 20.24 20.79
C ARG A 274 -11.62 19.21 20.06
N GLN A 275 -10.29 19.30 20.17
CA GLN A 275 -9.38 18.45 19.42
C GLN A 275 -9.10 17.15 20.17
N SER A 276 -8.71 17.21 21.44
CA SER A 276 -8.38 16.00 22.21
C SER A 276 -9.60 15.27 22.78
N ASN A 277 -10.76 15.93 22.83
CA ASN A 277 -11.97 15.44 23.50
C ASN A 277 -11.74 15.10 24.99
N THR A 278 -10.74 15.73 25.60
CA THR A 278 -10.44 15.59 27.04
C THR A 278 -11.18 16.66 27.84
N LYS A 279 -11.33 16.43 29.15
CA LYS A 279 -12.01 17.37 30.03
C LYS A 279 -11.14 18.61 30.25
N VAL A 280 -11.74 19.80 30.09
CA VAL A 280 -11.08 21.06 30.48
C VAL A 280 -10.80 21.02 31.98
N PRO A 281 -9.58 21.34 32.45
CA PRO A 281 -9.26 21.26 33.87
C PRO A 281 -10.12 22.19 34.73
N ASP A 282 -10.68 21.67 35.83
CA ASP A 282 -11.60 22.43 36.68
C ASP A 282 -10.94 23.68 37.30
N TRP A 283 -9.63 23.63 37.56
CA TRP A 283 -8.87 24.76 38.11
C TRP A 283 -8.76 25.95 37.13
N LEU A 284 -8.88 25.70 35.83
CA LEU A 284 -8.79 26.73 34.80
C LEU A 284 -10.09 27.54 34.70
N MET A 285 -11.23 26.95 35.07
CA MET A 285 -12.56 27.50 34.81
C MET A 285 -13.12 28.33 35.97
N GLN A 286 -13.52 29.56 35.69
CA GLN A 286 -14.30 30.46 36.55
C GLN A 286 -15.60 30.87 35.84
N LEU A 287 -16.52 29.90 35.71
CA LEU A 287 -17.74 30.04 34.93
C LEU A 287 -18.74 31.03 35.56
N ARG A 288 -19.37 31.86 34.72
CA ARG A 288 -20.50 32.74 35.03
C ARG A 288 -21.86 32.04 34.94
N LYS A 289 -21.90 30.82 34.37
CA LYS A 289 -23.12 30.01 34.16
C LYS A 289 -24.16 30.71 33.27
N CYS A 290 -23.69 31.26 32.15
CA CYS A 290 -24.54 31.80 31.12
C CYS A 290 -25.27 30.66 30.36
N ALA A 291 -26.58 30.80 30.17
CA ALA A 291 -27.42 29.75 29.59
C ALA A 291 -27.05 29.39 28.14
N ASN A 292 -26.67 30.39 27.32
CA ASN A 292 -26.42 30.23 25.88
C ASN A 292 -24.93 30.39 25.51
N CYS A 293 -24.04 30.18 26.47
CA CYS A 293 -22.60 30.36 26.28
C CYS A 293 -21.92 29.00 26.14
N ASN A 294 -21.41 28.65 24.96
CA ASN A 294 -20.86 27.31 24.69
C ASN A 294 -19.34 27.27 24.51
N THR A 295 -18.67 28.42 24.65
CA THR A 295 -17.23 28.56 24.41
C THR A 295 -16.50 29.13 25.61
N LEU A 296 -15.23 28.76 25.76
CA LEU A 296 -14.35 29.26 26.82
C LEU A 296 -13.37 30.29 26.31
N TYR A 297 -13.32 31.42 27.01
CA TYR A 297 -12.36 32.49 26.76
C TYR A 297 -11.55 32.77 28.03
N LEU A 298 -10.24 32.97 27.89
CA LEU A 298 -9.43 33.55 28.95
C LEU A 298 -9.76 35.04 29.08
N TYR A 299 -9.92 35.51 30.31
CA TYR A 299 -10.35 36.88 30.56
C TYR A 299 -9.42 37.67 31.48
N ASP A 300 -9.05 38.88 31.06
CA ASP A 300 -8.07 39.72 31.73
C ASP A 300 -8.44 40.07 33.19
N LYS A 301 -9.71 40.40 33.47
CA LYS A 301 -10.17 40.79 34.83
C LYS A 301 -10.17 39.66 35.84
N ILE A 302 -10.08 38.41 35.40
CA ILE A 302 -9.93 37.23 36.26
C ILE A 302 -8.56 36.60 36.05
N ASN A 303 -7.52 37.40 35.83
CA ASN A 303 -6.13 36.94 35.71
C ASN A 303 -5.95 35.85 34.63
N TRP A 304 -6.69 35.96 33.53
CA TRP A 304 -6.69 35.04 32.40
C TRP A 304 -7.09 33.60 32.76
N TYR A 305 -7.95 33.41 33.76
CA TYR A 305 -8.72 32.16 33.89
C TYR A 305 -9.84 32.11 32.84
N ALA A 306 -10.34 30.91 32.54
CA ALA A 306 -11.35 30.67 31.52
C ALA A 306 -12.76 30.95 32.04
N LEU A 307 -13.56 31.71 31.30
CA LEU A 307 -14.99 31.91 31.55
C LEU A 307 -15.82 31.44 30.36
N ASP A 308 -17.09 31.13 30.61
CA ASP A 308 -18.07 30.85 29.57
C ASP A 308 -18.63 32.13 28.95
N THR A 309 -18.68 32.18 27.63
CA THR A 309 -19.25 33.29 26.87
C THR A 309 -19.85 32.83 25.54
N PHE A 310 -20.44 33.77 24.79
CA PHE A 310 -20.99 33.55 23.46
C PHE A 310 -19.92 33.13 22.46
N ASP A 311 -20.36 32.37 21.45
CA ASP A 311 -19.49 31.77 20.41
C ASP A 311 -18.97 32.79 19.39
N TYR A 312 -19.44 34.03 19.47
CA TYR A 312 -18.96 35.16 18.68
C TYR A 312 -18.87 36.43 19.54
N HIS A 313 -17.81 37.20 19.31
CA HIS A 313 -17.64 38.57 19.82
C HIS A 313 -17.29 39.48 18.65
N THR A 314 -18.14 40.47 18.39
CA THR A 314 -17.90 41.53 17.41
C THR A 314 -17.93 42.89 18.10
N HIS A 315 -16.82 43.64 18.06
CA HIS A 315 -16.75 44.96 18.67
C HIS A 315 -17.14 46.05 17.66
N PRO A 316 -18.03 47.02 18.00
CA PRO A 316 -18.97 47.08 19.13
C PRO A 316 -20.26 46.23 18.89
N PRO A 317 -21.00 45.80 19.96
CA PRO A 317 -20.93 46.24 21.36
C PRO A 317 -20.15 45.32 22.32
N TYR A 318 -19.54 44.23 21.82
CA TYR A 318 -18.88 43.23 22.68
C TYR A 318 -17.43 43.62 23.05
N GLU A 319 -16.87 42.98 24.09
CA GLU A 319 -15.47 43.19 24.46
C GLU A 319 -14.54 42.68 23.35
N PRO A 320 -13.45 43.40 23.03
CA PRO A 320 -12.51 42.98 22.00
C PRO A 320 -11.89 41.61 22.34
N ALA A 321 -12.03 40.66 21.42
CA ALA A 321 -11.63 39.27 21.59
C ALA A 321 -10.63 38.81 20.53
N ARG A 322 -9.66 37.99 20.96
CA ARG A 322 -8.71 37.28 20.08
C ARG A 322 -8.91 35.78 20.21
N PHE A 323 -8.17 34.99 19.44
CA PHE A 323 -8.11 33.55 19.59
C PHE A 323 -6.66 33.07 19.60
N LEU A 324 -6.42 31.99 20.33
CA LEU A 324 -5.11 31.39 20.47
C LEU A 324 -5.11 29.99 19.88
N CYS A 325 -4.25 29.77 18.90
CA CYS A 325 -3.99 28.45 18.35
C CYS A 325 -2.79 27.81 19.04
N GLU A 326 -2.77 26.49 19.06
CA GLU A 326 -1.67 25.64 19.47
C GLU A 326 -1.22 24.79 18.27
N ILE A 327 0.07 24.87 17.95
CA ILE A 327 0.68 24.19 16.81
C ILE A 327 1.73 23.19 17.35
N PRO A 328 1.52 21.87 17.18
CA PRO A 328 2.53 20.86 17.46
C PRO A 328 3.75 21.00 16.52
N LEU A 329 4.96 20.78 17.03
CA LEU A 329 6.21 20.83 16.25
C LEU A 329 6.74 19.45 15.83
#